data_AF-A0A2M7UP71-F1
#
_entry.id   AF-A0A2M7UP71-F1
#
_cell.length_a   1.000
_cell.length_b   1.000
_cell.length_c   1.000
_cell.angle_alpha   90.00
_cell.angle_beta   90.00
_cell.angle_gamma   90.00
#
_symmetry.space_group_name_H-M   'P 1'
#
loop_
_entity.id
_entity.type
_entity.pdbx_description
1 polymer ?
#
loop_
_entity_poly.entity_id
_entity_poly.type
_entity_poly.pdbx_seq_one_letter_code
_entity_poly.pdbx_strand_id
1 'polypeptide(L)'
;MKFKSIIISFVSALITIFLVSGSYAIYAETTKPNYYTFRNPSSPLLIVQAQYHRAMNDYFNDKLSMLIELIDKSDDFYKSVDFNSPKDATLSNYAVKCGEKNVSTYCVSMTAMDIYLAYVDTLNKMKGYLPMENLPANPTADNLLGQKSSRDLKIDKEYGESKITMEATISAYDEFRMAYPVHKKYVTTLKGILKYRTALEKLRNQVLRFPGKFIDATSAECK
;
A
#
# COMPACT_ATOMS: atom_id res chain seq x y z
N MET A 1 33.46 -5.84 0.92
CA MET A 1 32.65 -5.19 -0.13
C MET A 1 31.37 -6.01 -0.40
N LYS A 2 30.27 -5.73 0.30
CA LYS A 2 28.94 -6.36 0.03
C LYS A 2 27.77 -5.35 0.05
N PHE A 3 27.99 -4.12 0.51
CA PHE A 3 26.93 -3.10 0.62
C PHE A 3 26.46 -2.52 -0.72
N LYS A 4 27.29 -2.51 -1.77
CA LYS A 4 26.88 -2.01 -3.09
C LYS A 4 25.74 -2.82 -3.71
N SER A 5 25.69 -4.13 -3.47
CA SER A 5 24.68 -5.01 -4.05
C SER A 5 23.30 -4.83 -3.39
N ILE A 6 23.27 -4.52 -2.09
CA ILE A 6 22.03 -4.25 -1.34
C ILE A 6 21.43 -2.91 -1.76
N ILE A 7 22.25 -1.87 -1.92
CA ILE A 7 21.79 -0.55 -2.36
C ILE A 7 21.20 -0.63 -3.78
N ILE A 8 21.82 -1.39 -4.68
CA ILE A 8 21.31 -1.58 -6.04
C ILE A 8 19.96 -2.32 -6.03
N SER A 9 19.80 -3.37 -5.22
CA SER A 9 18.50 -4.07 -5.08
C SER A 9 17.39 -3.19 -4.50
N PHE A 10 17.73 -2.34 -3.52
CA PHE A 10 16.75 -1.45 -2.90
C PHE A 10 16.31 -0.33 -3.85
N VAL A 11 17.26 0.22 -4.62
CA VAL A 11 16.99 1.23 -5.65
C VAL A 11 16.18 0.63 -6.81
N SER A 12 16.48 -0.61 -7.23
CA SER A 12 15.68 -1.27 -8.27
C SER A 12 14.26 -1.54 -7.79
N ALA A 13 14.06 -2.00 -6.55
CA ALA A 13 12.73 -2.22 -5.99
C ALA A 13 11.91 -0.91 -5.91
N LEU A 14 12.53 0.19 -5.47
CA LEU A 14 11.90 1.51 -5.46
C LEU A 14 11.51 2.00 -6.86
N ILE A 15 12.37 1.82 -7.86
CA ILE A 15 12.07 2.22 -9.25
C ILE A 15 10.92 1.39 -9.83
N THR A 16 10.86 0.08 -9.55
CA THR A 16 9.73 -0.76 -9.99
C THR A 16 8.43 -0.33 -9.31
N ILE A 17 8.47 0.00 -8.02
CA ILE A 17 7.32 0.56 -7.30
C ILE A 17 6.89 1.90 -7.93
N PHE A 18 7.83 2.80 -8.22
CA PHE A 18 7.52 4.12 -8.82
C PHE A 18 7.05 4.06 -10.28
N LEU A 19 7.55 3.13 -11.09
CA LEU A 19 7.10 2.98 -12.49
C LEU A 19 5.75 2.27 -12.58
N VAL A 20 5.42 1.37 -11.65
CA VAL A 20 4.09 0.77 -11.56
C VAL A 20 3.09 1.75 -10.93
N SER A 21 3.52 2.56 -9.93
CA SER A 21 2.64 3.52 -9.24
C SER A 21 2.49 4.88 -9.93
N GLY A 22 3.43 5.28 -10.79
CA GLY A 22 3.42 6.56 -11.52
C GLY A 22 2.30 6.69 -12.56
N SER A 23 1.59 5.59 -12.87
CA SER A 23 0.42 5.59 -13.74
C SER A 23 -0.90 5.87 -13.00
N TYR A 24 -0.90 5.94 -11.67
CA TYR A 24 -2.10 6.22 -10.89
C TYR A 24 -2.26 7.73 -10.71
N ALA A 25 -2.87 8.37 -11.70
CA ALA A 25 -3.45 9.70 -11.51
C ALA A 25 -4.52 9.61 -10.41
N ILE A 26 -4.18 10.18 -9.24
CA ILE A 26 -5.06 10.32 -8.08
C ILE A 26 -6.20 11.28 -8.46
N TYR A 27 -7.39 10.74 -8.69
CA TYR A 27 -8.63 11.51 -8.68
C TYR A 27 -9.28 11.30 -7.30
N ALA A 28 -9.17 12.30 -6.44
CA ALA A 28 -9.89 12.33 -5.17
C ALA A 28 -11.31 12.86 -5.39
N GLU A 29 -12.33 12.03 -5.18
CA GLU A 29 -13.74 12.45 -5.13
C GLU A 29 -14.27 12.28 -3.68
N THR A 30 -14.88 13.34 -3.14
CA THR A 30 -15.11 13.59 -1.71
C THR A 30 -16.44 13.05 -1.14
N THR A 31 -16.86 11.86 -1.54
CA THR A 31 -17.97 11.12 -0.90
C THR A 31 -17.47 9.78 -0.40
N LYS A 32 -17.96 9.29 0.76
CA LYS A 32 -17.61 7.95 1.30
C LYS A 32 -17.41 6.96 0.15
N PRO A 33 -16.22 6.37 -0.02
CA PRO A 33 -15.91 5.67 -1.25
C PRO A 33 -16.81 4.45 -1.40
N ASN A 34 -17.65 4.48 -2.43
CA ASN A 34 -18.37 3.29 -2.87
C ASN A 34 -17.41 2.48 -3.74
N TYR A 35 -16.81 1.43 -3.17
CA TYR A 35 -15.87 0.56 -3.88
C TYR A 35 -16.52 -0.37 -4.91
N TYR A 36 -17.78 -0.16 -5.28
CA TYR A 36 -18.55 -1.04 -6.17
C TYR A 36 -19.20 -0.32 -7.35
N THR A 37 -18.62 0.82 -7.78
CA THR A 37 -19.12 1.64 -8.90
C THR A 37 -19.08 0.96 -10.27
N PHE A 38 -18.29 -0.12 -10.41
CA PHE A 38 -18.09 -0.86 -11.66
C PHE A 38 -19.20 -1.87 -12.01
N ARG A 39 -20.25 -2.03 -11.18
CA ARG A 39 -21.23 -3.13 -11.29
C ARG A 39 -22.24 -3.03 -12.45
N ASN A 40 -22.07 -2.12 -13.41
CA ASN A 40 -22.97 -2.02 -14.56
C ASN A 40 -22.42 -2.86 -15.74
N PRO A 41 -22.97 -4.05 -16.02
CA PRO A 41 -22.46 -4.92 -17.08
C PRO A 41 -22.81 -4.42 -18.50
N SER A 42 -23.67 -3.40 -18.62
CA SER A 42 -23.98 -2.76 -19.91
C SER A 42 -23.02 -1.62 -20.25
N SER A 43 -22.16 -1.22 -19.31
CA SER A 43 -21.12 -0.21 -19.56
C SER A 43 -19.99 -0.76 -20.44
N PRO A 44 -19.25 0.12 -21.14
CA PRO A 44 -18.06 -0.27 -21.85
C PRO A 44 -17.03 -1.01 -20.99
N LEU A 45 -16.40 -2.05 -21.53
CA LEU A 45 -15.39 -2.85 -20.81
C LEU A 45 -14.31 -1.96 -20.22
N LEU A 46 -13.82 -0.97 -20.99
CA LEU A 46 -12.80 -0.04 -20.54
C LEU A 46 -13.25 0.80 -19.34
N ILE A 47 -14.53 1.18 -19.28
CA ILE A 47 -15.10 1.96 -18.18
C ILE A 47 -15.21 1.08 -16.93
N VAL A 48 -15.69 -0.15 -17.09
CA VAL A 48 -15.80 -1.14 -16.01
C VAL A 48 -14.43 -1.46 -15.42
N GLN A 49 -13.42 -1.68 -16.26
CA GLN A 49 -12.01 -1.86 -15.87
C GLN A 49 -11.49 -0.65 -15.08
N ALA A 50 -11.63 0.56 -15.63
CA ALA A 50 -11.14 1.77 -14.99
C ALA A 50 -11.79 2.03 -13.62
N GLN A 51 -13.08 1.77 -13.50
CA GLN A 51 -13.83 1.92 -12.24
C GLN A 51 -13.39 0.87 -11.20
N TYR A 52 -13.13 -0.38 -11.61
CA TYR A 52 -12.59 -1.41 -10.71
C TYR A 52 -11.20 -1.04 -10.19
N HIS A 53 -10.27 -0.69 -11.07
CA HIS A 53 -8.93 -0.31 -10.65
C HIS A 53 -8.93 0.91 -9.74
N ARG A 54 -9.79 1.90 -10.02
CA ARG A 54 -9.98 3.05 -9.13
C ARG A 54 -10.50 2.61 -7.76
N ALA A 55 -11.55 1.78 -7.71
CA ALA A 55 -12.10 1.29 -6.46
C ALA A 55 -11.06 0.53 -5.61
N MET A 56 -10.25 -0.34 -6.22
CA MET A 56 -9.17 -1.04 -5.52
C MET A 56 -8.09 -0.08 -5.02
N ASN A 57 -7.67 0.89 -5.83
CA ASN A 57 -6.69 1.89 -5.43
C ASN A 57 -7.18 2.73 -4.26
N ASP A 58 -8.41 3.24 -4.35
CA ASP A 58 -9.04 4.04 -3.30
C ASP A 58 -9.11 3.21 -2.00
N TYR A 59 -9.51 1.94 -2.10
CA TYR A 59 -9.57 1.03 -0.96
C TYR A 59 -8.20 0.86 -0.27
N PHE A 60 -7.15 0.55 -1.02
CA PHE A 60 -5.82 0.36 -0.45
C PHE A 60 -5.23 1.67 0.07
N ASN A 61 -5.44 2.80 -0.61
CA ASN A 61 -4.98 4.11 -0.17
C ASN A 61 -5.64 4.55 1.14
N ASP A 62 -6.94 4.30 1.28
CA ASP A 62 -7.68 4.55 2.52
C ASP A 62 -7.12 3.70 3.66
N LYS A 63 -6.90 2.40 3.43
CA LYS A 63 -6.36 1.49 4.43
C LYS A 63 -4.92 1.83 4.83
N LEU A 64 -4.08 2.22 3.86
CA LEU A 64 -2.72 2.71 4.14
C LEU A 64 -2.75 3.99 4.99
N SER A 65 -3.66 4.92 4.66
CA SER A 65 -3.81 6.17 5.42
C SER A 65 -4.24 5.89 6.86
N MET A 66 -5.22 5.01 7.06
CA MET A 66 -5.68 4.58 8.39
C MET A 66 -4.57 3.86 9.17
N LEU A 67 -3.77 3.03 8.49
CA LEU A 67 -2.66 2.31 9.10
C LEU A 67 -1.57 3.27 9.60
N ILE A 68 -1.18 4.24 8.76
CA ILE A 68 -0.21 5.27 9.13
C ILE A 68 -0.73 6.08 10.30
N GLU A 69 -1.98 6.53 10.24
CA GLU A 69 -2.61 7.31 11.31
C GLU A 69 -2.65 6.52 12.64
N LEU A 70 -2.99 5.23 12.59
CA LEU A 70 -3.03 4.36 13.77
C LEU A 70 -1.64 4.20 14.40
N ILE A 71 -0.61 4.01 13.59
CA ILE A 71 0.79 3.86 14.04
C ILE A 71 1.32 5.19 14.59
N ASP A 72 0.99 6.31 13.96
CA ASP A 72 1.47 7.64 14.37
C ASP A 72 0.79 8.17 15.62
N LYS A 73 -0.43 7.72 15.94
CA LYS A 73 -1.18 8.13 17.13
C LYS A 73 -0.70 7.51 18.44
N SER A 74 -0.13 6.30 18.41
CA SER A 74 0.20 5.57 19.64
C SER A 74 1.35 4.58 19.45
N ASP A 75 2.31 4.59 20.37
CA ASP A 75 3.38 3.59 20.45
C ASP A 75 2.85 2.16 20.75
N ASP A 76 1.63 2.08 21.29
CA ASP A 76 0.92 0.84 21.63
C ASP A 76 -0.09 0.41 20.56
N PHE A 77 0.05 0.90 19.33
CA PHE A 77 -0.83 0.57 18.18
C PHE A 77 -1.05 -0.94 17.99
N TYR A 78 -0.05 -1.77 18.30
CA TYR A 78 -0.11 -3.23 18.17
C TYR A 78 -1.10 -3.89 19.13
N LYS A 79 -1.60 -3.18 20.15
CA LYS A 79 -2.69 -3.65 21.03
C LYS A 79 -4.07 -3.28 20.48
N SER A 80 -4.14 -2.42 19.46
CA SER A 80 -5.41 -1.99 18.88
C SER A 80 -6.14 -3.15 18.22
N VAL A 81 -7.47 -3.20 18.41
CA VAL A 81 -8.34 -4.12 17.68
C VAL A 81 -8.34 -3.83 16.18
N ASP A 82 -8.06 -2.59 15.78
CA ASP A 82 -8.00 -2.19 14.38
C ASP A 82 -6.67 -2.64 13.71
N PHE A 83 -5.62 -2.91 14.48
CA PHE A 83 -4.34 -3.39 13.94
C PHE A 83 -4.30 -4.91 13.77
N ASN A 84 -5.03 -5.63 14.63
CA ASN A 84 -4.96 -7.09 14.72
C ASN A 84 -6.10 -7.77 13.98
N SER A 85 -5.83 -8.95 13.45
CA SER A 85 -6.88 -9.78 12.86
C SER A 85 -7.86 -10.25 13.94
N PRO A 86 -9.17 -10.14 13.73
CA PRO A 86 -10.16 -10.73 14.63
C PRO A 86 -9.98 -12.25 14.71
N LYS A 87 -9.96 -12.81 15.93
CA LYS A 87 -9.65 -14.23 16.18
C LYS A 87 -10.76 -15.19 15.76
N ASP A 88 -11.99 -14.71 15.68
CA ASP A 88 -13.21 -15.48 15.41
C ASP A 88 -13.89 -15.06 14.08
N ALA A 89 -13.11 -14.43 13.19
CA ALA A 89 -13.61 -14.08 11.88
C ALA A 89 -13.66 -15.31 10.96
N THR A 90 -14.82 -15.46 10.33
CA THR A 90 -15.14 -16.48 9.34
C THR A 90 -15.67 -15.81 8.09
N LEU A 91 -15.81 -16.56 7.00
CA LEU A 91 -16.40 -16.06 5.75
C LEU A 91 -17.81 -15.47 5.93
N SER A 92 -18.57 -15.90 6.94
CA SER A 92 -19.94 -15.41 7.15
C SER A 92 -20.04 -14.16 8.03
N ASN A 93 -18.99 -13.81 8.77
CA ASN A 93 -19.05 -12.73 9.75
C ASN A 93 -17.88 -11.73 9.68
N TYR A 94 -16.88 -11.94 8.80
CA TYR A 94 -15.70 -11.09 8.73
C TYR A 94 -16.05 -9.62 8.48
N ALA A 95 -17.05 -9.31 7.65
CA ALA A 95 -17.45 -7.92 7.38
C ALA A 95 -17.82 -7.15 8.67
N VAL A 96 -18.54 -7.81 9.58
CA VAL A 96 -18.92 -7.25 10.87
C VAL A 96 -17.72 -7.20 11.83
N LYS A 97 -16.90 -8.25 11.84
CA LYS A 97 -15.76 -8.39 12.77
C LYS A 97 -14.57 -7.50 12.43
N CYS A 98 -14.31 -7.33 11.15
CA CYS A 98 -13.30 -6.42 10.63
C CYS A 98 -13.78 -4.97 10.75
N GLY A 99 -15.04 -4.70 10.42
CA GLY A 99 -15.52 -3.32 10.35
C GLY A 99 -14.72 -2.46 9.36
N GLU A 100 -15.02 -1.16 9.35
CA GLU A 100 -14.42 -0.23 8.37
C GLU A 100 -12.98 0.16 8.71
N LYS A 101 -12.60 0.15 9.99
CA LYS A 101 -11.32 0.72 10.46
C LYS A 101 -10.20 -0.30 10.61
N ASN A 102 -10.49 -1.60 10.56
CA ASN A 102 -9.46 -2.60 10.73
C ASN A 102 -8.52 -2.61 9.51
N VAL A 103 -7.23 -2.51 9.81
CA VAL A 103 -6.09 -2.41 8.88
C VAL A 103 -5.22 -3.67 8.94
N SER A 104 -5.65 -4.72 9.65
CA SER A 104 -4.99 -6.03 9.59
C SER A 104 -5.02 -6.57 8.18
N THR A 105 -3.93 -7.24 7.80
CA THR A 105 -3.79 -7.85 6.48
C THR A 105 -4.96 -8.77 6.15
N TYR A 106 -5.43 -9.55 7.13
CA TYR A 106 -6.60 -10.42 6.94
C TYR A 106 -7.84 -9.62 6.51
N CYS A 107 -8.22 -8.58 7.26
CA CYS A 107 -9.44 -7.80 6.97
C CYS A 107 -9.33 -7.02 5.66
N VAL A 108 -8.13 -6.53 5.35
CA VAL A 108 -7.84 -5.85 4.08
C VAL A 108 -7.98 -6.82 2.92
N SER A 109 -7.38 -8.01 3.01
CA SER A 109 -7.46 -9.05 1.98
C SER A 109 -8.87 -9.54 1.74
N MET A 110 -9.67 -9.75 2.80
CA MET A 110 -11.04 -10.24 2.66
C MET A 110 -11.93 -9.25 1.91
N THR A 111 -11.85 -7.96 2.24
CA THR A 111 -12.65 -6.95 1.54
C THR A 111 -12.15 -6.73 0.10
N ALA A 112 -10.83 -6.74 -0.11
CA ALA A 112 -10.25 -6.67 -1.46
C ALA A 112 -10.74 -7.83 -2.33
N MET A 113 -10.84 -9.04 -1.75
CA MET A 113 -11.41 -10.21 -2.40
C MET A 113 -12.88 -10.00 -2.76
N ASP A 114 -13.71 -9.38 -1.90
CA ASP A 114 -15.11 -9.10 -2.23
C ASP A 114 -15.26 -8.14 -3.40
N ILE A 115 -14.42 -7.10 -3.45
CA ILE A 115 -14.38 -6.14 -4.55
C ILE A 115 -14.01 -6.87 -5.84
N TYR A 116 -12.96 -7.70 -5.80
CA TYR A 116 -12.54 -8.54 -6.93
C TYR A 116 -13.64 -9.53 -7.38
N LEU A 117 -14.29 -10.24 -6.46
CA LEU A 117 -15.37 -11.17 -6.79
C LEU A 117 -16.57 -10.46 -7.41
N ALA A 118 -16.93 -9.27 -6.92
CA ALA A 118 -17.97 -8.45 -7.53
C ALA A 118 -17.58 -8.01 -8.95
N TYR A 119 -16.31 -7.72 -9.18
CA TYR A 119 -15.80 -7.38 -10.51
C TYR A 119 -15.84 -8.58 -11.44
N VAL A 120 -15.43 -9.76 -10.96
CA VAL A 120 -15.51 -11.01 -11.72
C VAL A 120 -16.95 -11.36 -12.10
N ASP A 121 -17.89 -11.22 -11.17
CA ASP A 121 -19.32 -11.39 -11.44
C ASP A 121 -19.82 -10.41 -12.51
N THR A 122 -19.39 -9.14 -12.43
CA THR A 122 -19.74 -8.13 -13.44
C THR A 122 -19.21 -8.52 -14.82
N LEU A 123 -17.94 -8.87 -14.93
CA LEU A 123 -17.31 -9.31 -16.18
C LEU A 123 -17.98 -10.57 -16.75
N ASN A 124 -18.38 -11.52 -15.91
CA ASN A 124 -19.13 -12.71 -16.34
C ASN A 124 -20.49 -12.34 -16.91
N LYS A 125 -21.19 -11.38 -16.28
CA LYS A 125 -22.44 -10.83 -16.82
C LYS A 125 -22.20 -10.14 -18.17
N MET A 126 -21.12 -9.38 -18.32
CA MET A 126 -20.77 -8.72 -19.59
C MET A 126 -20.65 -9.71 -20.76
N LYS A 127 -20.08 -10.91 -20.53
CA LYS A 127 -20.00 -11.97 -21.55
C LYS A 127 -21.37 -12.45 -22.05
N GLY A 128 -22.41 -12.30 -21.24
CA GLY A 128 -23.79 -12.62 -21.57
C GLY A 128 -24.48 -11.60 -22.49
N TYR A 129 -23.92 -10.40 -22.64
CA TYR A 129 -24.47 -9.34 -23.49
C TYR A 129 -23.71 -9.18 -24.80
N LEU A 130 -24.40 -8.75 -25.87
CA LEU A 130 -23.74 -8.29 -27.08
C LEU A 130 -23.07 -6.93 -26.82
N PRO A 131 -21.83 -6.71 -27.29
CA PRO A 131 -21.22 -5.39 -27.22
C PRO A 131 -22.03 -4.43 -28.10
N MET A 132 -22.52 -3.34 -27.50
CA MET A 132 -23.20 -2.27 -28.25
C MET A 132 -22.26 -1.11 -28.61
N GLU A 133 -21.02 -1.16 -28.14
CA GLU A 133 -19.99 -0.17 -28.43
C GLU A 133 -19.46 -0.33 -29.85
N ASN A 134 -19.22 0.81 -30.52
CA ASN A 134 -18.54 0.84 -31.82
C ASN A 134 -19.19 -0.04 -32.89
N LEU A 135 -20.52 -0.20 -32.83
CA LEU A 135 -21.26 -0.88 -33.88
C LEU A 135 -21.28 0.00 -35.15
N PRO A 136 -20.98 -0.57 -36.33
CA PRO A 136 -21.21 0.14 -37.58
C PRO A 136 -22.71 0.42 -37.75
N ALA A 137 -23.06 1.43 -38.55
CA ALA A 137 -24.45 1.85 -38.76
C ALA A 137 -25.39 0.70 -39.19
N ASN A 138 -24.85 -0.33 -39.86
CA ASN A 138 -25.53 -1.58 -40.20
C ASN A 138 -24.71 -2.77 -39.68
N PRO A 139 -24.90 -3.20 -38.41
CA PRO A 139 -24.15 -4.31 -37.85
C PRO A 139 -24.62 -5.63 -38.47
N THR A 140 -23.67 -6.38 -39.04
CA THR A 140 -23.91 -7.78 -39.46
C THR A 140 -23.74 -8.71 -38.26
N ALA A 141 -24.31 -9.92 -38.35
CA ALA A 141 -24.14 -10.95 -37.33
C ALA A 141 -22.65 -11.28 -37.11
N ASP A 142 -21.87 -11.39 -38.19
CA ASP A 142 -20.43 -11.67 -38.11
C ASP A 142 -19.66 -10.56 -37.39
N ASN A 143 -20.00 -9.29 -37.62
CA ASN A 143 -19.38 -8.16 -36.93
C ASN A 143 -19.67 -8.21 -35.42
N LEU A 144 -20.92 -8.51 -35.04
CA LEU A 144 -21.34 -8.62 -33.65
C LEU A 144 -20.66 -9.78 -32.93
N LEU A 145 -20.58 -10.95 -33.57
CA LEU A 145 -19.92 -12.14 -33.03
C LEU A 145 -18.40 -11.95 -32.92
N GLY A 146 -17.78 -11.33 -33.91
CA GLY A 146 -16.35 -11.00 -33.90
C GLY A 146 -15.99 -10.02 -32.77
N GLN A 147 -16.76 -8.95 -32.60
CA GLN A 147 -16.57 -8.00 -31.50
C GLN A 147 -16.81 -8.65 -30.13
N LYS A 148 -17.86 -9.48 -30.01
CA LYS A 148 -18.13 -10.24 -28.78
C LYS A 148 -16.95 -11.14 -28.43
N SER A 149 -16.46 -11.93 -29.39
CA SER A 149 -15.32 -12.83 -29.20
C SER A 149 -14.07 -12.07 -28.77
N SER A 150 -13.75 -10.95 -29.43
CA SER A 150 -12.61 -10.10 -29.07
C SER A 150 -12.73 -9.53 -27.66
N ARG A 151 -13.91 -9.04 -27.27
CA ARG A 151 -14.17 -8.53 -25.91
C ARG A 151 -14.06 -9.65 -24.88
N ASP A 152 -14.63 -10.82 -25.15
CA ASP A 152 -14.61 -11.94 -24.21
C ASP A 152 -13.19 -12.45 -23.96
N LEU A 153 -12.31 -12.45 -24.99
CA LEU A 153 -10.87 -12.70 -24.83
C LEU A 153 -10.18 -11.65 -23.94
N LYS A 154 -10.54 -10.37 -24.08
CA LYS A 154 -10.02 -9.31 -23.19
C LYS A 154 -10.49 -9.50 -21.76
N ILE A 155 -11.74 -9.90 -21.56
CA ILE A 155 -12.28 -10.22 -20.24
C ILE A 155 -11.52 -11.40 -19.61
N ASP A 156 -11.23 -12.45 -20.37
CA ASP A 156 -10.46 -13.60 -19.86
C ASP A 156 -9.04 -13.22 -19.45
N LYS A 157 -8.39 -12.35 -20.25
CA LYS A 157 -7.09 -11.79 -19.89
C LYS A 157 -7.17 -10.96 -18.60
N GLU A 158 -8.19 -10.10 -18.50
CA GLU A 158 -8.43 -9.24 -17.35
C GLU A 158 -8.62 -10.03 -16.05
N TYR A 159 -9.28 -11.19 -16.09
CA TYR A 159 -9.40 -12.06 -14.91
C TYR A 159 -8.05 -12.49 -14.33
N GLY A 160 -7.14 -12.93 -15.21
CA GLY A 160 -5.81 -13.36 -14.78
C GLY A 160 -5.00 -12.21 -14.22
N GLU A 161 -4.96 -11.09 -14.95
CA GLU A 161 -4.15 -9.92 -14.58
C GLU A 161 -4.66 -9.27 -13.28
N SER A 162 -5.95 -9.03 -13.16
CA SER A 162 -6.54 -8.40 -11.97
C SER A 162 -6.35 -9.21 -10.69
N LYS A 163 -6.40 -10.55 -10.78
CA LYS A 163 -6.11 -11.43 -9.65
C LYS A 163 -4.65 -11.30 -9.20
N ILE A 164 -3.72 -11.41 -10.14
CA ILE A 164 -2.28 -11.33 -9.85
C ILE A 164 -1.94 -9.97 -9.23
N THR A 165 -2.48 -8.89 -9.79
CA THR A 165 -2.28 -7.54 -9.25
C THR A 165 -2.85 -7.41 -7.85
N MET A 166 -4.06 -7.90 -7.58
CA MET A 166 -4.65 -7.89 -6.24
C MET A 166 -3.77 -8.64 -5.23
N GLU A 167 -3.35 -9.86 -5.55
CA GLU A 167 -2.49 -10.66 -4.66
C GLU A 167 -1.15 -9.97 -4.39
N ALA A 168 -0.52 -9.40 -5.41
CA ALA A 168 0.71 -8.62 -5.27
C ALA A 168 0.51 -7.38 -4.39
N THR A 169 -0.59 -6.64 -4.56
CA THR A 169 -0.92 -5.47 -3.75
C THR A 169 -1.17 -5.84 -2.29
N ILE A 170 -1.87 -6.95 -2.03
CA ILE A 170 -2.06 -7.48 -0.66
C ILE A 170 -0.71 -7.81 -0.02
N SER A 171 0.19 -8.47 -0.75
CA SER A 171 1.54 -8.80 -0.25
C SER A 171 2.33 -7.54 0.07
N ALA A 172 2.33 -6.56 -0.83
CA ALA A 172 3.02 -5.29 -0.63
C ALA A 172 2.45 -4.52 0.58
N TYR A 173 1.13 -4.56 0.77
CA TYR A 173 0.47 -3.98 1.94
C TYR A 173 0.91 -4.65 3.24
N ASP A 174 0.98 -5.98 3.29
CA ASP A 174 1.43 -6.73 4.47
C ASP A 174 2.89 -6.38 4.83
N GLU A 175 3.77 -6.37 3.83
CA GLU A 175 5.16 -5.96 3.98
C GLU A 175 5.26 -4.54 4.53
N PHE A 176 4.50 -3.60 3.97
CA PHE A 176 4.48 -2.22 4.44
C PHE A 176 3.98 -2.13 5.89
N ARG A 177 2.91 -2.84 6.24
CA ARG A 177 2.34 -2.88 7.59
C ARG A 177 3.34 -3.39 8.63
N MET A 178 4.19 -4.35 8.28
CA MET A 178 5.26 -4.83 9.14
C MET A 178 6.46 -3.88 9.19
N ALA A 179 6.89 -3.35 8.04
CA ALA A 179 8.12 -2.59 7.90
C ALA A 179 7.99 -1.15 8.43
N TYR A 180 6.85 -0.48 8.21
CA TYR A 180 6.65 0.91 8.60
C TYR A 180 6.87 1.20 10.10
N PRO A 181 6.28 0.45 11.06
CA PRO A 181 6.52 0.71 12.47
C PRO A 181 7.98 0.46 12.88
N VAL A 182 8.65 -0.51 12.26
CA VAL A 182 10.07 -0.77 12.47
C VAL A 182 10.92 0.40 11.94
N HIS A 183 10.61 0.89 10.75
CA HIS A 183 11.25 2.06 10.15
C HIS A 183 11.15 3.30 11.07
N LYS A 184 9.96 3.56 11.62
CA LYS A 184 9.73 4.66 12.56
C LYS A 184 10.63 4.56 13.80
N LYS A 185 10.74 3.36 14.39
CA LYS A 185 11.65 3.12 15.52
C LYS A 185 13.10 3.37 15.13
N TYR A 186 13.55 2.93 13.95
CA TYR A 186 14.91 3.21 13.48
C TYR A 186 15.19 4.70 13.32
N VAL A 187 14.25 5.47 12.76
CA VAL A 187 14.39 6.92 12.62
C VAL A 187 14.53 7.59 13.99
N THR A 188 13.73 7.18 14.98
CA THR A 188 13.82 7.71 16.35
C THR A 188 15.17 7.37 17.00
N THR A 189 15.61 6.12 16.92
CA THR A 189 16.92 5.69 17.45
C THR A 189 18.07 6.45 16.79
N LEU A 190 18.04 6.61 15.47
CA LEU A 190 19.07 7.35 14.73
C LEU A 190 19.15 8.81 15.20
N LYS A 191 18.01 9.48 15.37
CA LYS A 191 17.97 10.85 15.93
C LYS A 191 18.58 10.90 17.33
N GLY A 192 18.31 9.89 18.17
CA GLY A 192 18.91 9.74 19.49
C GLY A 192 20.44 9.63 19.44
N ILE A 193 20.97 8.77 18.57
CA ILE A 193 22.42 8.58 18.37
C ILE A 193 23.08 9.87 17.87
N LEU A 194 22.45 10.58 16.92
CA LEU A 194 22.96 11.86 16.43
C LEU A 194 23.03 12.92 17.54
N LYS A 195 21.99 13.01 18.39
CA LYS A 195 22.00 13.92 19.54
C LYS A 195 23.13 13.57 20.51
N TYR A 196 23.37 12.28 20.78
CA TYR A 196 24.45 11.83 21.63
C TYR A 196 25.84 12.16 21.04
N ARG A 197 26.03 11.94 19.73
CA ARG A 197 27.25 12.32 19.02
C ARG A 197 27.54 13.82 19.17
N THR A 198 26.54 14.68 18.94
CA THR A 198 26.69 16.13 19.10
C THR A 198 27.01 16.53 20.54
N ALA A 199 26.43 15.84 21.53
CA ALA A 199 26.75 16.07 22.94
C ALA A 199 28.20 15.67 23.27
N LEU A 200 28.67 14.53 22.77
CA LEU A 200 30.07 14.09 22.94
C LEU A 200 31.05 15.05 22.27
N GLU A 201 30.72 15.59 21.09
CA GLU A 201 31.54 16.58 20.40
C GLU A 201 31.67 17.87 21.23
N LYS A 202 30.57 18.35 21.83
CA LYS A 202 30.60 19.49 22.76
C LYS A 202 31.46 19.21 23.98
N LEU A 203 31.31 18.03 24.60
CA LEU A 203 32.12 17.63 25.76
C LEU A 203 33.60 17.58 25.40
N ARG A 204 33.96 16.94 24.27
CA ARG A 204 35.34 16.91 23.77
C ARG A 204 35.90 18.31 23.59
N ASN A 205 35.13 19.22 22.99
CA ASN A 205 35.57 20.60 22.79
C ASN A 205 35.75 21.36 24.12
N GLN A 206 34.97 21.05 25.15
CA GLN A 206 35.17 21.59 26.50
C GLN A 206 36.43 21.01 27.16
N VAL A 207 36.65 19.69 27.06
CA VAL A 207 37.86 19.03 27.59
C VAL A 207 39.12 19.53 26.89
N LEU A 208 39.08 19.74 25.57
CA LEU A 208 40.21 20.33 24.83
C LEU A 208 40.49 21.80 25.20
N ARG A 209 39.47 22.53 25.68
CA ARG A 209 39.64 23.90 26.19
C ARG A 209 40.15 23.93 27.63
N PHE A 210 40.00 22.83 28.38
CA PHE A 210 40.70 22.72 29.65
C PHE A 210 42.20 22.69 29.33
N PRO A 211 42.97 23.71 29.75
CA PRO A 211 44.39 23.68 29.52
C PRO A 211 44.96 22.47 30.24
N GLY A 212 45.81 21.68 29.57
CA GLY A 212 46.55 20.56 30.16
C GLY A 212 47.54 20.95 31.28
N LYS A 213 47.31 22.09 31.95
CA LYS A 213 48.14 22.69 33.00
C LYS A 213 48.13 21.93 34.33
N PHE A 214 47.49 20.76 34.42
CA PHE A 214 47.66 19.88 35.58
C PHE A 214 48.70 18.77 35.36
N ILE A 215 49.35 18.69 34.18
CA ILE A 215 50.38 17.66 33.92
C ILE A 215 51.78 18.06 34.44
N ASP A 216 51.98 19.31 34.88
CA ASP A 216 53.24 19.79 35.49
C ASP A 216 53.03 20.61 36.77
N ALA A 217 51.96 20.36 37.54
CA ALA A 217 51.85 20.89 38.89
C ALA A 217 52.67 20.03 39.88
N THR A 218 53.98 19.84 39.62
CA THR A 218 54.93 19.42 40.65
C THR A 218 55.30 20.63 41.50
N SER A 219 54.43 21.01 42.42
CA SER A 219 54.83 21.83 43.57
C SER A 219 54.48 21.08 44.84
N ALA A 220 55.51 20.63 45.56
CA ALA A 220 55.39 20.07 46.91
C ALA A 220 55.34 21.16 48.00
N GLU A 221 55.23 22.43 47.63
CA GLU A 221 55.18 23.54 48.57
C GLU A 221 53.82 24.23 48.54
N CYS A 222 53.11 24.17 49.68
CA CYS A 222 52.05 25.11 50.00
C CYS A 222 52.71 26.36 50.61
N LYS A 223 52.46 27.53 50.01
CA LYS A 223 52.72 28.84 50.64
C LYS A 223 51.45 29.34 51.29
#